data_AF-A0A2M7ZXJ4-F1
#
_entry.id   AF-A0A2M7ZXJ4-F1
#
_cell.length_a   1.000
_cell.length_b   1.000
_cell.length_c   1.000
_cell.angle_alpha   90.00
_cell.angle_beta   90.00
_cell.angle_gamma   90.00
#
_symmetry.space_group_name_H-M   'P 1'
#
loop_
_entity.id
_entity.type
_entity.pdbx_description
1 polymer ?
#
loop_
_entity_poly.entity_id
_entity_poly.type
_entity_poly.pdbx_seq_one_letter_code
_entity_poly.pdbx_strand_id
1 'polypeptide(L)'
;MNQSPNMPRHVAIVMDGNGRWAKQRLMPRIFGHRAGVKAVQRAIDFCQDKGIEVLSLFALSVENFQSRPESEVKFLISLLSDTLVKNLERLHRNHIRIRIMGDFSVFTPAVRTQIEEAQLLTQHNKGLTLVVAIHYSGRWDIFQAAKKFAQHVKENNMDLAQLNEADFSSFLCSTDLPEPDLFIRTSGEQRISNFMLWQIAYAELFFVDVFWPDFNDAIFAEAIATFQKRERRFGLTGEQIATKDETC
;
A
#
# COMPACT_ATOMS: atom_id res chain seq x y z
N MET A 1 14.86 23.57 -18.39
CA MET A 1 13.99 22.99 -17.35
C MET A 1 14.10 21.48 -17.51
N ASN A 2 14.97 20.84 -16.73
CA ASN A 2 15.13 19.39 -16.80
C ASN A 2 13.84 18.75 -16.30
N GLN A 3 13.14 18.00 -17.16
CA GLN A 3 12.06 17.12 -16.72
C GLN A 3 12.61 16.21 -15.62
N SER A 4 12.02 16.25 -14.44
CA SER A 4 12.35 15.29 -13.39
C SER A 4 12.18 13.88 -13.97
N PRO A 5 13.16 12.99 -13.84
CA PRO A 5 13.06 11.63 -14.37
C PRO A 5 11.79 10.95 -13.85
N ASN A 6 11.16 10.12 -14.70
CA ASN A 6 9.88 9.43 -14.47
C ASN A 6 9.72 8.94 -13.02
N MET A 7 9.01 9.71 -12.19
CA MET A 7 8.79 9.39 -10.77
C MET A 7 7.53 8.51 -10.64
N PRO A 8 7.54 7.46 -9.80
CA PRO A 8 6.33 6.71 -9.53
C PRO A 8 5.34 7.60 -8.77
N ARG A 9 4.09 7.64 -9.24
CA ARG A 9 2.99 8.33 -8.57
C ARG A 9 2.53 7.53 -7.36
N HIS A 10 2.55 6.20 -7.47
CA HIS A 10 2.14 5.29 -6.39
C HIS A 10 3.20 4.23 -6.11
N VAL A 11 3.67 4.19 -4.86
CA VAL A 11 4.55 3.13 -4.35
C VAL A 11 3.79 2.23 -3.37
N ALA A 12 3.82 0.92 -3.60
CA ALA A 12 3.29 -0.10 -2.69
C ALA A 12 4.44 -0.85 -2.00
N ILE A 13 4.43 -0.96 -0.67
CA ILE A 13 5.52 -1.57 0.10
C ILE A 13 5.01 -2.71 1.00
N VAL A 14 5.61 -3.89 0.83
CA VAL A 14 5.51 -4.99 1.80
C VAL A 14 6.63 -4.85 2.83
N MET A 15 6.25 -4.46 4.05
CA MET A 15 7.14 -4.16 5.17
C MET A 15 7.64 -5.43 5.91
N ASP A 16 8.30 -6.33 5.18
CA ASP A 16 8.76 -7.62 5.70
C ASP A 16 10.10 -7.50 6.46
N GLY A 17 10.36 -8.46 7.35
CA GLY A 17 11.63 -8.59 8.07
C GLY A 17 11.61 -8.14 9.54
N ASN A 18 10.55 -7.49 10.02
CA ASN A 18 10.45 -6.98 11.39
C ASN A 18 10.84 -8.02 12.47
N GLY A 19 10.20 -9.20 12.45
CA GLY A 19 10.48 -10.24 13.43
C GLY A 19 11.89 -10.86 13.30
N ARG A 20 12.41 -10.97 12.07
CA ARG A 20 13.77 -11.49 11.81
C ARG A 20 14.84 -10.51 12.28
N TRP A 21 14.63 -9.21 12.04
CA TRP A 21 15.46 -8.13 12.53
C TRP A 21 15.62 -8.13 14.06
N ALA A 22 14.52 -8.36 14.77
CA ALA A 22 14.54 -8.46 16.23
C ALA A 22 15.28 -9.72 16.70
N LYS A 23 15.02 -10.87 16.06
CA LYS A 23 15.67 -12.14 16.39
C LYS A 23 17.19 -12.07 16.23
N GLN A 24 17.69 -11.42 15.18
CA GLN A 24 19.14 -11.21 14.98
C GLN A 24 19.79 -10.40 16.11
N ARG A 25 19.01 -9.61 16.84
CA ARG A 25 19.46 -8.79 17.97
C ARG A 25 19.13 -9.42 19.32
N LEU A 26 18.73 -10.70 19.35
CA LEU A 26 18.29 -11.41 20.55
C LEU A 26 17.11 -10.73 21.27
N MET A 27 16.29 -10.00 20.52
CA MET A 27 15.13 -9.28 21.04
C MET A 27 13.80 -9.97 20.65
N PRO A 28 12.75 -9.84 21.48
CA PRO A 28 11.41 -10.25 21.11
C PRO A 28 10.91 -9.58 19.81
N ARG A 29 10.11 -10.30 19.01
CA ARG A 29 9.57 -9.82 17.71
C ARG A 29 8.91 -8.44 17.79
N ILE A 30 8.27 -8.14 18.92
CA ILE A 30 7.65 -6.86 19.25
C ILE A 30 8.61 -5.67 19.05
N PHE A 31 9.89 -5.82 19.41
CA PHE A 31 10.89 -4.76 19.22
C PHE A 31 11.10 -4.42 17.74
N GLY A 32 11.08 -5.45 16.88
CA GLY A 32 11.17 -5.26 15.43
C GLY A 32 9.99 -4.47 14.89
N HIS A 33 8.77 -4.79 15.32
CA HIS A 33 7.58 -4.03 14.90
C HIS A 33 7.61 -2.56 15.35
N ARG A 34 8.09 -2.28 16.57
CA ARG A 34 8.28 -0.90 17.04
C ARG A 34 9.34 -0.15 16.22
N ALA A 35 10.44 -0.81 15.86
CA ALA A 35 11.44 -0.23 14.98
C ALA A 35 10.89 0.00 13.55
N GLY A 36 10.01 -0.89 13.08
CA GLY A 36 9.29 -0.76 11.83
C GLY A 36 8.40 0.49 11.75
N VAL A 37 7.81 0.95 12.86
CA VAL A 37 7.06 2.22 12.90
C VAL A 37 7.96 3.42 12.55
N LYS A 38 9.23 3.40 12.96
CA LYS A 38 10.20 4.45 12.57
C LYS A 38 10.53 4.40 11.08
N ALA A 39 10.60 3.21 10.49
CA ALA A 39 10.82 3.05 9.05
C ALA A 39 9.61 3.54 8.23
N VAL A 40 8.37 3.32 8.72
CA VAL A 40 7.17 3.92 8.14
C VAL A 40 7.30 5.44 8.09
N GLN A 41 7.78 6.04 9.18
CA GLN A 41 7.93 7.49 9.21
C GLN A 41 8.93 8.00 8.16
N ARG A 42 10.10 7.36 8.05
CA ARG A 42 11.09 7.71 7.02
C ARG A 42 10.53 7.55 5.60
N ALA A 43 9.78 6.48 5.34
CA ALA A 43 9.17 6.27 4.04
C ALA A 43 8.13 7.36 3.70
N ILE A 44 7.34 7.79 4.68
CA ILE A 44 6.42 8.92 4.53
C ILE A 44 7.18 10.20 4.19
N ASP A 45 8.21 10.54 4.97
CA ASP A 45 9.00 11.76 4.79
C ASP A 45 9.66 11.76 3.41
N PHE A 46 10.26 10.64 3.00
CA PHE A 46 10.83 10.47 1.66
C PHE A 46 9.81 10.68 0.55
N CYS A 47 8.60 10.10 0.68
CA CYS A 47 7.54 10.29 -0.31
C CYS A 47 7.09 11.75 -0.40
N GLN A 48 6.96 12.46 0.72
CA GLN A 48 6.63 13.88 0.72
C GLN A 48 7.73 14.71 0.03
N ASP A 49 9.00 14.46 0.37
CA ASP A 49 10.16 15.16 -0.20
C ASP A 49 10.31 14.93 -1.71
N LYS A 50 9.91 13.76 -2.20
CA LYS A 50 9.98 13.40 -3.62
C LYS A 50 8.69 13.66 -4.40
N GLY A 51 7.63 14.15 -3.75
CA GLY A 51 6.34 14.41 -4.39
C GLY A 51 5.62 13.15 -4.88
N ILE A 52 5.82 12.01 -4.22
CA ILE A 52 5.07 10.78 -4.50
C ILE A 52 3.63 10.97 -4.00
N GLU A 53 2.65 10.68 -4.85
CA GLU A 53 1.23 10.96 -4.57
C GLU A 53 0.63 9.96 -3.58
N VAL A 54 0.98 8.68 -3.70
CA VAL A 54 0.39 7.59 -2.91
C VAL A 54 1.47 6.64 -2.38
N LEU A 55 1.38 6.33 -1.08
CA LEU A 55 2.17 5.29 -0.43
C LEU A 55 1.24 4.24 0.17
N SER A 56 1.23 3.03 -0.38
CA SER A 56 0.47 1.89 0.16
C SER A 56 1.37 0.97 0.98
N LEU A 57 1.02 0.73 2.25
CA LEU A 57 1.80 -0.09 3.17
C LEU A 57 1.04 -1.35 3.57
N PHE A 58 1.68 -2.51 3.42
CA PHE A 58 1.08 -3.78 3.85
C PHE A 58 1.38 -4.05 5.33
N ALA A 59 0.44 -3.71 6.21
CA ALA A 59 0.63 -3.81 7.66
C ALA A 59 0.29 -5.19 8.21
N LEU A 60 -0.89 -5.72 7.88
CA LEU A 60 -1.37 -7.02 8.35
C LEU A 60 -2.26 -7.68 7.30
N SER A 61 -1.93 -8.92 6.90
CA SER A 61 -2.75 -9.68 5.95
C SER A 61 -3.86 -10.50 6.63
N VAL A 62 -4.87 -10.93 5.86
CA VAL A 62 -5.89 -11.88 6.37
C VAL A 62 -5.23 -13.16 6.88
N GLU A 63 -4.22 -13.66 6.15
CA GLU A 63 -3.48 -14.87 6.52
C GLU A 63 -2.67 -14.67 7.81
N ASN A 64 -2.24 -13.44 8.13
CA ASN A 64 -1.58 -13.17 9.41
C ASN A 64 -2.53 -13.34 10.60
N PHE A 65 -3.82 -12.99 10.45
CA PHE A 65 -4.81 -13.23 11.49
C PHE A 65 -5.11 -14.72 11.70
N GLN A 66 -5.03 -15.52 10.63
CA GLN A 66 -5.28 -16.95 10.68
C GLN A 66 -4.09 -17.76 11.22
N SER A 67 -2.86 -17.36 10.89
CA SER A 67 -1.65 -18.18 11.11
C SER A 67 -0.81 -17.75 12.31
N ARG A 68 -0.93 -16.52 12.82
CA ARG A 68 -0.12 -16.04 13.94
C ARG A 68 -0.80 -16.28 15.28
N PRO A 69 -0.02 -16.38 16.38
CA PRO A 69 -0.59 -16.44 17.72
C PRO A 69 -1.51 -15.24 17.99
N GLU A 70 -2.65 -15.49 18.64
CA GLU A 70 -3.66 -14.47 18.94
C GLU A 70 -3.07 -13.28 19.71
N SER A 71 -2.12 -13.54 20.62
CA SER A 71 -1.39 -12.51 21.36
C SER A 71 -0.55 -11.59 20.46
N GLU A 72 0.07 -12.12 19.40
CA GLU A 72 0.81 -11.31 18.41
C GLU A 72 -0.17 -10.47 17.59
N VAL A 73 -1.30 -11.04 17.16
CA VAL A 73 -2.33 -10.30 16.41
C VAL A 73 -2.91 -9.15 17.25
N LYS A 74 -3.31 -9.43 18.49
CA LYS A 74 -3.81 -8.41 19.43
C LYS A 74 -2.80 -7.30 19.66
N PHE A 75 -1.52 -7.66 19.84
CA PHE A 75 -0.45 -6.68 19.98
C PHE A 75 -0.31 -5.80 18.73
N LEU A 76 -0.36 -6.39 17.53
CA LEU A 76 -0.20 -5.62 16.28
C LEU A 76 -1.37 -4.67 16.04
N ILE A 77 -2.59 -5.06 16.37
CA ILE A 77 -3.78 -4.17 16.32
C ILE A 77 -3.63 -3.02 17.32
N SER A 78 -3.20 -3.31 18.55
CA SER A 78 -2.95 -2.27 19.56
C SER A 78 -1.84 -1.32 19.14
N LEU A 79 -0.72 -1.84 18.61
CA LEU A 79 0.38 -1.01 18.11
C LEU A 79 -0.07 -0.10 16.97
N LEU A 80 -0.87 -0.62 16.04
CA LEU A 80 -1.43 0.16 14.94
C LEU A 80 -2.34 1.28 15.47
N SER A 81 -3.31 0.94 16.31
CA SER A 81 -4.25 1.91 16.92
C SER A 81 -3.50 3.01 17.67
N ASP A 82 -2.56 2.64 18.53
CA ASP A 82 -1.71 3.59 19.27
C ASP A 82 -0.90 4.49 18.33
N THR A 83 -0.34 3.91 17.26
CA THR A 83 0.47 4.65 16.29
C THR A 83 -0.38 5.63 15.50
N LEU A 84 -1.58 5.21 15.09
CA LEU A 84 -2.54 6.06 14.38
C LEU A 84 -2.93 7.26 15.23
N VAL A 85 -3.40 7.02 16.45
CA VAL A 85 -3.84 8.09 17.38
C VAL A 85 -2.70 9.06 17.68
N LYS A 86 -1.50 8.55 18.01
CA LYS A 86 -0.35 9.40 18.34
C LYS A 86 0.15 10.24 17.17
N ASN A 87 -0.04 9.79 15.94
CA ASN A 87 0.45 10.49 14.75
C ASN A 87 -0.62 11.28 14.01
N LEU A 88 -1.91 11.10 14.32
CA LEU A 88 -3.01 11.65 13.54
C LEU A 88 -2.89 13.17 13.34
N GLU A 89 -2.67 13.93 14.42
CA GLU A 89 -2.53 15.39 14.28
C GLU A 89 -1.33 15.78 13.42
N ARG A 90 -0.22 15.04 13.53
CA ARG A 90 0.98 15.30 12.74
C ARG A 90 0.75 14.98 11.28
N LEU A 91 0.09 13.87 10.96
CA LEU A 91 -0.33 13.53 9.60
C LEU A 91 -1.23 14.63 9.03
N HIS A 92 -2.19 15.11 9.82
CA HIS A 92 -3.10 16.17 9.40
C HIS A 92 -2.36 17.50 9.14
N ARG A 93 -1.49 17.93 10.06
CA ARG A 93 -0.65 19.14 9.90
C ARG A 93 0.27 19.06 8.69
N ASN A 94 0.75 17.86 8.35
CA ASN A 94 1.59 17.62 7.18
C ASN A 94 0.78 17.42 5.89
N HIS A 95 -0.53 17.71 5.90
CA HIS A 95 -1.44 17.55 4.77
C HIS A 95 -1.46 16.12 4.19
N ILE A 96 -1.24 15.10 5.03
CA ILE A 96 -1.32 13.69 4.62
C ILE A 96 -2.78 13.24 4.73
N ARG A 97 -3.31 12.63 3.67
CA ARG A 97 -4.61 11.94 3.68
C ARG A 97 -4.40 10.48 4.07
N ILE A 98 -4.96 10.03 5.19
CA ILE A 98 -4.88 8.61 5.56
C ILE A 98 -6.08 7.84 5.01
N ARG A 99 -5.83 6.64 4.51
CA ARG A 99 -6.84 5.68 4.08
C ARG A 99 -6.48 4.30 4.60
N ILE A 100 -7.48 3.58 5.10
CA ILE A 100 -7.30 2.22 5.58
C ILE A 100 -8.02 1.27 4.61
N MET A 101 -7.36 0.17 4.22
CA MET A 101 -7.95 -0.89 3.39
C MET A 101 -8.01 -2.20 4.16
N GLY A 102 -9.10 -2.95 3.99
CA GLY A 102 -9.28 -4.28 4.56
C GLY A 102 -10.64 -4.46 5.23
N ASP A 103 -10.79 -5.59 5.92
CA ASP A 103 -12.02 -5.90 6.65
C ASP A 103 -11.99 -5.28 8.05
N PHE A 104 -12.92 -4.38 8.33
CA PHE A 104 -12.98 -3.73 9.64
C PHE A 104 -13.87 -4.49 10.63
N SER A 105 -14.63 -5.50 10.18
CA SER A 105 -15.54 -6.28 11.04
C SER A 105 -14.80 -7.06 12.13
N VAL A 106 -13.51 -7.34 11.93
CA VAL A 106 -12.65 -8.03 12.89
C VAL A 106 -12.15 -7.14 14.03
N PHE A 107 -12.35 -5.82 13.94
CA PHE A 107 -11.88 -4.88 14.96
C PHE A 107 -12.95 -4.57 16.01
N THR A 108 -12.50 -4.20 17.20
CA THR A 108 -13.40 -3.71 18.26
C THR A 108 -14.06 -2.39 17.81
N PRO A 109 -15.25 -2.05 18.35
CA PRO A 109 -15.90 -0.78 18.04
C PRO A 109 -14.98 0.42 18.23
N ALA A 110 -14.19 0.44 19.31
CA ALA A 110 -13.23 1.52 19.59
C ALA A 110 -12.19 1.70 18.47
N VAL A 111 -11.60 0.62 17.96
CA VAL A 111 -10.61 0.69 16.86
C VAL A 111 -11.27 1.14 15.56
N ARG A 112 -12.49 0.69 15.27
CA ARG A 112 -13.25 1.14 14.09
C ARG A 112 -13.51 2.65 14.13
N THR A 113 -14.00 3.16 15.26
CA THR A 113 -14.25 4.59 15.44
C THR A 113 -12.97 5.41 15.24
N GLN A 114 -11.83 4.97 15.78
CA GLN A 114 -10.54 5.66 15.57
C GLN A 114 -10.12 5.70 14.10
N ILE A 115 -10.33 4.59 13.36
CA ILE A 115 -10.04 4.54 11.92
C ILE A 115 -10.95 5.49 11.15
N GLU A 116 -12.24 5.51 11.47
CA GLU A 116 -13.23 6.40 10.84
C GLU A 116 -12.90 7.87 11.09
N GLU A 117 -12.62 8.25 12.34
CA GLU A 117 -12.24 9.60 12.73
C GLU A 117 -10.96 10.05 12.02
N ALA A 118 -9.95 9.19 11.93
CA ALA A 118 -8.69 9.51 11.28
C ALA A 118 -8.85 9.76 9.77
N GLN A 119 -9.65 8.92 9.10
CA GLN A 119 -9.95 9.10 7.68
C GLN A 119 -10.78 10.36 7.43
N LEU A 120 -11.80 10.61 8.26
CA LEU A 120 -12.66 11.79 8.14
C LEU A 120 -11.88 13.09 8.35
N LEU A 121 -11.02 13.16 9.38
CA LEU A 121 -10.21 14.34 9.68
C LEU A 121 -9.27 14.71 8.52
N THR A 122 -8.76 13.71 7.81
CA THR A 122 -7.74 13.91 6.77
C THR A 122 -8.29 13.82 5.35
N GLN A 123 -9.61 13.63 5.15
CA GLN A 123 -10.19 13.33 3.83
C GLN A 123 -9.95 14.42 2.77
N HIS A 124 -9.80 15.68 3.19
CA HIS A 124 -9.59 16.84 2.31
C HIS A 124 -8.12 17.25 2.19
N ASN A 125 -7.21 16.52 2.83
CA ASN A 125 -5.79 16.78 2.72
C ASN A 125 -5.30 16.47 1.30
N LYS A 126 -4.43 17.36 0.78
CA LYS A 126 -3.98 17.35 -0.63
C LYS A 126 -2.51 16.95 -0.82
N GLY A 127 -1.81 16.59 0.25
CA GLY A 127 -0.47 16.03 0.19
C GLY A 127 -0.50 14.52 -0.09
N LEU A 128 0.50 13.81 0.44
CA LEU A 128 0.62 12.36 0.30
C LEU A 128 -0.66 11.65 0.75
N THR A 129 -1.16 10.72 -0.06
CA THR A 129 -2.17 9.74 0.38
C THR A 129 -1.45 8.52 0.96
N LEU A 130 -1.54 8.36 2.28
CA LEU A 130 -1.01 7.19 2.98
C LEU A 130 -2.11 6.13 3.08
N VAL A 131 -1.93 5.03 2.38
CA VAL A 131 -2.83 3.89 2.42
C VAL A 131 -2.24 2.79 3.30
N VAL A 132 -2.98 2.32 4.30
CA VAL A 132 -2.54 1.24 5.18
C VAL A 132 -3.47 0.04 5.03
N ALA A 133 -2.94 -1.09 4.58
CA ALA A 133 -3.69 -2.31 4.38
C ALA A 133 -3.61 -3.22 5.62
N ILE A 134 -4.75 -3.44 6.29
CA ILE A 134 -4.86 -4.14 7.57
C ILE A 134 -6.04 -5.09 7.52
N HIS A 135 -5.81 -6.35 7.86
CA HIS A 135 -6.77 -7.43 7.57
C HIS A 135 -7.21 -7.39 6.09
N TYR A 136 -6.23 -7.22 5.22
CA TYR A 136 -6.40 -7.11 3.77
C TYR A 136 -5.63 -8.21 3.07
N SER A 137 -6.20 -8.77 2.02
CA SER A 137 -5.46 -9.53 1.02
C SER A 137 -6.15 -9.34 -0.34
N GLY A 138 -5.41 -9.37 -1.45
CA GLY A 138 -5.94 -9.10 -2.79
C GLY A 138 -7.04 -10.07 -3.22
N ARG A 139 -6.91 -11.36 -2.87
CA ARG A 139 -8.00 -12.33 -3.07
C ARG A 139 -9.27 -11.97 -2.29
N TRP A 140 -9.11 -11.47 -1.06
CA TRP A 140 -10.25 -10.99 -0.26
C TRP A 140 -10.87 -9.75 -0.90
N ASP A 141 -10.06 -8.80 -1.36
CA ASP A 141 -10.51 -7.55 -2.01
C ASP A 141 -11.32 -7.86 -3.27
N ILE A 142 -10.78 -8.68 -4.17
CA ILE A 142 -11.46 -9.15 -5.39
C ILE A 142 -12.77 -9.88 -5.05
N PHE A 143 -12.76 -10.73 -4.03
CA PHE A 143 -13.97 -11.45 -3.62
C PHE A 143 -15.05 -10.52 -3.06
N GLN A 144 -14.69 -9.54 -2.22
CA GLN A 144 -15.65 -8.56 -1.72
C GLN A 144 -16.16 -7.66 -2.85
N ALA A 145 -15.30 -7.25 -3.78
CA ALA A 145 -15.69 -6.49 -4.96
C ALA A 145 -16.69 -7.27 -5.82
N ALA A 146 -16.43 -8.56 -6.09
CA ALA A 146 -17.34 -9.43 -6.84
C ALA A 146 -18.71 -9.56 -6.18
N LYS A 147 -18.77 -9.71 -4.85
CA LYS A 147 -20.05 -9.74 -4.13
C LYS A 147 -20.84 -8.44 -4.28
N LYS A 148 -20.17 -7.29 -4.11
CA LYS A 148 -20.81 -5.97 -4.23
C LYS A 148 -21.26 -5.70 -5.67
N PHE A 149 -20.42 -6.02 -6.65
CA PHE A 149 -20.71 -5.89 -8.07
C PHE A 149 -21.92 -6.74 -8.47
N ALA A 150 -21.94 -8.02 -8.08
CA ALA A 150 -23.07 -8.92 -8.37
C ALA A 150 -24.39 -8.41 -7.75
N GLN A 151 -24.35 -7.89 -6.52
CA GLN A 151 -25.51 -7.28 -5.89
C GLN A 151 -25.96 -6.02 -6.65
N HIS A 152 -25.01 -5.15 -7.03
CA HIS A 152 -25.30 -3.94 -7.79
C HIS A 152 -25.94 -4.22 -9.15
N VAL A 153 -25.40 -5.18 -9.91
CA VAL A 153 -25.96 -5.63 -11.19
C VAL A 153 -27.39 -6.13 -11.02
N LYS A 154 -27.66 -6.93 -9.97
CA LYS A 154 -28.99 -7.46 -9.67
C LYS A 154 -29.98 -6.37 -9.29
N GLU A 155 -29.58 -5.43 -8.43
CA GLU A 155 -30.45 -4.34 -7.96
C GLU A 155 -30.80 -3.34 -9.06
N ASN A 156 -29.88 -3.12 -10.01
CA ASN A 156 -30.05 -2.16 -11.10
C ASN A 156 -30.47 -2.82 -12.43
N ASN A 157 -30.72 -4.13 -12.43
CA ASN A 157 -31.11 -4.91 -13.61
C ASN A 157 -30.20 -4.64 -14.83
N MET A 158 -28.89 -4.63 -14.60
CA MET A 158 -27.90 -4.30 -15.63
C MET A 158 -27.65 -5.49 -16.56
N ASP A 159 -27.40 -5.21 -17.84
CA ASP A 159 -26.97 -6.22 -18.81
C ASP A 159 -25.45 -6.45 -18.68
N LEU A 160 -25.06 -7.70 -18.38
CA LEU A 160 -23.66 -8.10 -18.24
C LEU A 160 -22.84 -7.84 -19.52
N ALA A 161 -23.47 -7.87 -20.70
CA ALA A 161 -22.79 -7.61 -21.96
C ALA A 161 -22.36 -6.15 -22.14
N GLN A 162 -22.92 -5.23 -21.35
CA GLN A 162 -22.57 -3.80 -21.38
C GLN A 162 -21.50 -3.42 -20.36
N LEU A 163 -21.14 -4.34 -19.46
CA LEU A 163 -20.18 -4.10 -18.39
C LEU A 163 -18.75 -4.36 -18.87
N ASN A 164 -17.82 -3.59 -18.34
CA ASN A 164 -16.40 -3.69 -18.62
C ASN A 164 -15.58 -3.81 -17.31
N GLU A 165 -14.27 -3.92 -17.47
CA GLU A 165 -13.33 -4.07 -16.36
C GLU A 165 -13.36 -2.86 -15.40
N ALA A 166 -13.57 -1.65 -15.91
CA ALA A 166 -13.65 -0.44 -15.08
C ALA A 166 -14.89 -0.47 -14.18
N ASP A 167 -16.04 -0.95 -14.69
CA ASP A 167 -17.27 -1.10 -13.90
C ASP A 167 -17.04 -2.02 -12.70
N PHE A 168 -16.33 -3.13 -12.89
CA PHE A 168 -15.96 -4.03 -11.80
C PHE A 168 -14.92 -3.40 -10.85
N SER A 169 -13.88 -2.77 -11.40
CA SER A 169 -12.77 -2.22 -10.62
C SER A 169 -13.23 -1.17 -9.60
N SER A 170 -14.33 -0.47 -9.87
CA SER A 170 -14.97 0.51 -8.97
C SER A 170 -15.39 -0.06 -7.61
N PHE A 171 -15.47 -1.39 -7.48
CA PHE A 171 -15.85 -2.07 -6.24
C PHE A 171 -14.64 -2.52 -5.40
N LEU A 172 -13.41 -2.39 -5.90
CA LEU A 172 -12.16 -2.67 -5.17
C LEU A 172 -11.83 -1.55 -4.17
N CYS A 173 -11.06 -1.86 -3.12
CA CYS A 173 -10.76 -0.91 -2.03
C CYS A 173 -10.06 0.41 -2.45
N SER A 174 -9.34 0.44 -3.57
CA SER A 174 -8.44 1.54 -3.96
C SER A 174 -8.71 2.09 -5.37
N THR A 175 -9.91 1.92 -5.91
CA THR A 175 -10.26 2.33 -7.29
C THR A 175 -10.04 3.82 -7.59
N ASP A 176 -10.17 4.70 -6.60
CA ASP A 176 -10.03 6.15 -6.75
C ASP A 176 -8.56 6.63 -6.66
N LEU A 177 -7.61 5.71 -6.56
CA LEU A 177 -6.17 6.00 -6.53
C LEU A 177 -5.49 5.56 -7.84
N PRO A 178 -4.40 6.21 -8.24
CA PRO A 178 -3.54 5.67 -9.30
C PRO A 178 -3.09 4.25 -8.94
N GLU A 179 -2.93 3.37 -9.93
CA GLU A 179 -2.36 2.05 -9.70
C GLU A 179 -0.89 2.14 -9.26
N PRO A 180 -0.38 1.21 -8.43
CA PRO A 180 1.04 1.14 -8.09
C PRO A 180 1.94 1.09 -9.32
N ASP A 181 2.84 2.07 -9.43
CA ASP A 181 3.89 2.06 -10.45
C ASP A 181 5.07 1.20 -10.00
N LEU A 182 5.37 1.24 -8.70
CA LEU A 182 6.48 0.55 -8.07
C LEU A 182 6.01 -0.24 -6.84
N PHE A 183 6.29 -1.54 -6.84
CA PHE A 183 6.11 -2.42 -5.71
C PHE A 183 7.47 -2.72 -5.08
N ILE A 184 7.61 -2.47 -3.78
CA ILE A 184 8.82 -2.74 -3.01
C ILE A 184 8.52 -3.84 -2.00
N ARG A 185 9.43 -4.79 -1.88
CA ARG A 185 9.43 -5.72 -0.74
C ARG A 185 10.81 -5.87 -0.13
N THR A 186 10.85 -5.69 1.18
CA THR A 186 12.04 -5.85 2.02
C THR A 186 12.27 -7.31 2.40
N SER A 187 13.38 -7.59 3.08
CA SER A 187 13.82 -8.87 3.65
C SER A 187 14.31 -9.96 2.68
N GLY A 188 14.44 -9.64 1.39
CA GLY A 188 14.93 -10.55 0.35
C GLY A 188 13.91 -11.54 -0.20
N GLU A 189 12.68 -11.54 0.33
CA GLU A 189 11.63 -12.43 -0.14
C GLU A 189 11.07 -11.97 -1.48
N GLN A 190 11.18 -12.81 -2.51
CA GLN A 190 10.73 -12.50 -3.88
C GLN A 190 9.32 -13.02 -4.16
N ARG A 191 8.32 -12.42 -3.50
CA ARG A 191 6.90 -12.73 -3.73
C ARG A 191 6.03 -11.54 -3.35
N ILE A 192 4.83 -11.47 -3.90
CA ILE A 192 3.87 -10.37 -3.61
C ILE A 192 3.02 -10.62 -2.36
N SER A 193 2.90 -11.89 -1.94
CA SER A 193 2.15 -12.30 -0.74
C SER A 193 0.71 -11.78 -0.67
N ASN A 194 -0.03 -11.86 -1.79
CA ASN A 194 -1.44 -11.48 -1.83
C ASN A 194 -1.68 -9.98 -1.53
N PHE A 195 -0.70 -9.12 -1.79
CA PHE A 195 -0.87 -7.67 -1.65
C PHE A 195 -1.23 -7.04 -3.01
N MET A 196 -2.34 -6.28 -3.04
CA MET A 196 -2.82 -5.50 -4.19
C MET A 196 -2.82 -6.26 -5.54
N LEU A 197 -3.29 -7.53 -5.53
CA LEU A 197 -3.16 -8.45 -6.69
C LEU A 197 -3.65 -7.88 -8.01
N TRP A 198 -4.77 -7.15 -7.97
CA TRP A 198 -5.34 -6.52 -9.16
C TRP A 198 -4.51 -5.32 -9.59
N GLN A 199 -4.22 -4.44 -8.64
CA GLN A 199 -3.63 -3.13 -8.90
C GLN A 199 -2.16 -3.22 -9.32
N ILE A 200 -1.42 -4.27 -8.94
CA ILE A 200 0.00 -4.41 -9.30
C ILE A 200 0.24 -5.11 -10.64
N ALA A 201 -0.80 -5.33 -11.45
CA ALA A 201 -0.71 -6.07 -12.71
C ALA A 201 0.40 -5.56 -13.65
N TYR A 202 0.67 -4.26 -13.64
CA TYR A 202 1.71 -3.59 -14.43
C TYR A 202 2.71 -2.79 -13.58
N ALA A 203 2.85 -3.13 -12.30
CA ALA A 203 3.82 -2.52 -11.41
C ALA A 203 5.23 -3.08 -11.67
N GLU A 204 6.24 -2.23 -11.59
CA GLU A 204 7.63 -2.70 -11.49
C GLU A 204 7.88 -3.28 -10.10
N LEU A 205 8.57 -4.42 -10.02
CA LEU A 205 8.83 -5.12 -8.76
C LEU A 205 10.29 -4.92 -8.33
N PHE A 206 10.49 -4.39 -7.13
CA PHE A 206 11.79 -4.20 -6.50
C PHE A 206 11.88 -5.00 -5.20
N PHE A 207 12.78 -5.97 -5.17
CA PHE A 207 13.04 -6.81 -4.00
C PHE A 207 14.41 -6.46 -3.42
N VAL A 208 14.49 -6.26 -2.11
CA VAL A 208 15.74 -5.87 -1.44
C VAL A 208 16.03 -6.70 -0.20
N ASP A 209 17.30 -7.10 -0.06
CA ASP A 209 17.85 -7.90 1.05
C ASP A 209 18.11 -7.07 2.32
N VAL A 210 17.21 -6.13 2.62
CA VAL A 210 17.27 -5.30 3.83
C VAL A 210 15.99 -5.50 4.62
N PHE A 211 16.07 -5.69 5.94
CA PHE A 211 14.86 -5.77 6.76
C PHE A 211 14.18 -4.41 6.92
N TRP A 212 12.85 -4.42 7.00
CA TRP A 212 12.06 -3.19 7.11
C TRP A 212 12.57 -2.16 8.13
N PRO A 213 12.96 -2.54 9.37
CA PRO A 213 13.48 -1.55 10.33
C PRO A 213 14.75 -0.81 9.88
N ASP A 214 15.55 -1.42 9.00
CA ASP A 214 16.80 -0.86 8.46
C ASP A 214 16.56 -0.15 7.09
N PHE A 215 15.34 -0.20 6.55
CA PHE A 215 14.98 0.51 5.31
C PHE A 215 15.09 2.03 5.50
N ASN A 216 15.84 2.70 4.63
CA ASN A 216 16.20 4.12 4.74
C ASN A 216 16.14 4.82 3.37
N ASP A 217 16.37 6.13 3.36
CA ASP A 217 16.24 6.99 2.19
C ASP A 217 17.18 6.59 1.05
N ALA A 218 18.36 6.05 1.36
CA ALA A 218 19.30 5.57 0.33
C ALA A 218 18.75 4.34 -0.40
N ILE A 219 18.18 3.39 0.34
CA ILE A 219 17.56 2.19 -0.24
C ILE A 219 16.29 2.57 -1.00
N PHE A 220 15.50 3.51 -0.48
CA PHE A 220 14.32 3.98 -1.19
C PHE A 220 14.72 4.69 -2.50
N ALA A 221 15.75 5.55 -2.48
CA ALA A 221 16.29 6.19 -3.67
C ALA A 221 16.81 5.17 -4.71
N GLU A 222 17.44 4.06 -4.26
CA GLU A 222 17.85 2.97 -5.14
C GLU A 222 16.65 2.31 -5.84
N ALA A 223 15.56 2.06 -5.11
CA ALA A 223 14.33 1.51 -5.68
C ALA A 223 13.75 2.44 -6.76
N ILE A 224 13.71 3.75 -6.48
CA ILE A 224 13.26 4.78 -7.44
C ILE A 224 14.17 4.84 -8.66
N ALA A 225 15.49 4.83 -8.46
CA ALA A 225 16.46 4.86 -9.56
C ALA A 225 16.36 3.60 -10.43
N THR A 226 16.01 2.45 -9.85
CA THR A 226 15.76 1.21 -10.59
C THR A 226 14.49 1.31 -11.41
N PHE A 227 13.41 1.86 -10.85
CA PHE A 227 12.17 2.17 -11.56
C PHE A 227 12.41 3.10 -12.76
N GLN A 228 13.18 4.18 -12.55
CA GLN A 228 13.47 5.18 -13.59
C GLN A 228 14.25 4.65 -14.79
N LYS A 229 14.97 3.52 -14.63
CA LYS A 229 15.70 2.86 -15.72
C LYS A 229 14.82 1.94 -16.57
N ARG A 230 13.58 1.68 -16.16
CA ARG A 230 12.66 0.77 -16.86
C ARG A 230 11.86 1.53 -17.91
N GLU A 231 11.82 0.97 -19.12
CA GLU A 231 10.89 1.42 -20.16
C GLU A 231 9.57 0.68 -19.96
N ARG A 232 8.54 1.38 -19.47
CA ARG A 232 7.23 0.78 -19.19
C ARG A 232 6.43 0.68 -20.49
N ARG A 233 6.22 -0.55 -20.96
CA ARG A 233 5.65 -0.80 -22.29
C ARG A 233 4.16 -1.11 -22.33
N PHE A 234 3.55 -1.54 -21.22
CA PHE A 234 2.11 -1.86 -21.15
C PHE A 234 1.60 -2.74 -22.31
N GLY A 235 2.42 -3.70 -22.76
CA GLY A 235 2.10 -4.58 -23.90
C GLY A 235 2.45 -4.04 -25.29
N LEU A 236 2.94 -2.80 -25.41
CA LEU A 236 3.45 -2.23 -26.66
C LEU A 236 4.90 -2.68 -26.95
N THR A 237 5.30 -2.64 -28.22
CA THR A 237 6.71 -2.81 -28.62
C THR A 237 7.49 -1.50 -28.38
N GLY A 238 8.82 -1.58 -28.24
CA GLY A 238 9.66 -0.39 -28.05
C GLY A 238 9.55 0.62 -29.21
N GLU A 239 9.37 0.13 -30.44
CA GLU A 239 9.14 0.96 -31.63
C GLU A 239 7.84 1.76 -31.53
N GLN A 240 6.77 1.16 -30.97
CA GLN A 240 5.48 1.84 -30.78
C GLN A 240 5.54 2.96 -29.74
N ILE A 241 6.43 2.85 -28.76
CA ILE A 241 6.65 3.88 -27.73
C ILE A 241 7.44 5.04 -28.33
N ALA A 242 8.52 4.75 -29.06
CA ALA A 242 9.34 5.76 -29.72
C ALA A 242 8.55 6.64 -30.71
N THR A 243 7.63 6.03 -31.49
CA THR A 243 6.78 6.79 -32.43
C THR A 243 5.72 7.67 -31.76
N LYS A 244 5.35 7.39 -30.51
CA LYS A 244 4.38 8.21 -29.74
C LYS A 244 5.02 9.48 -29.18
N ASP A 245 6.30 9.40 -28.82
CA ASP A 245 7.06 10.57 -28.32
C ASP A 245 7.46 11.54 -29.45
N GLU A 246 7.54 11.07 -30.70
CA GLU A 246 7.84 11.92 -31.87
C GLU A 246 6.63 12.69 -32.43
N THR A 247 5.41 12.34 -32.02
CA THR A 247 4.16 12.99 -32.50
C THR A 247 3.53 13.95 -31.49
N CYS A 248 4.25 14.35 -30.44
CA CYS A 248 3.82 15.33 -29.43
C CYS A 248 4.63 16.64 -29.52
#